data_AF-A0A2C8ETB7-F1
#
_entry.id   AF-A0A2C8ETB7-F1
#
_cell.length_a   1.000
_cell.length_b   1.000
_cell.length_c   1.000
_cell.angle_alpha   90.00
_cell.angle_beta   90.00
_cell.angle_gamma   90.00
#
_symmetry.space_group_name_H-M   'P 1'
#
loop_
_entity.id
_entity.type
_entity.pdbx_description
1 polymer ?
#
loop_
_entity_poly.entity_id
_entity_poly.type
_entity_poly.pdbx_seq_one_letter_code
_entity_poly.pdbx_strand_id
1 'polypeptide(L)'
;MRKKGRSIDSIVFHIEKKRCADDNSYKLGDKDYQADKKQKSRNEADLLKQAMESKYTRLLSENFLIGMNDIMDTATMVGLQKNVYPLYDELKELRGLNGVKDHLSYVASKQEAYSKRNVAKYLKKAIEQYLPTVKRQDLS
;
A
#
# COMPACT_ATOMS: atom_id res chain seq x y z
N MET A 1 -66.27 -22.40 23.40
CA MET A 1 -65.39 -21.53 24.22
C MET A 1 -63.99 -21.51 23.61
N ARG A 2 -63.50 -20.35 23.14
CA ARG A 2 -62.19 -20.21 22.46
C ARG A 2 -61.05 -20.23 23.50
N LYS A 3 -60.06 -21.12 23.34
CA LYS A 3 -58.84 -21.11 24.16
C LYS A 3 -57.98 -19.90 23.78
N LYS A 4 -57.81 -18.96 24.71
CA LYS A 4 -56.97 -17.75 24.55
C LYS A 4 -55.50 -18.20 24.60
N GLY A 5 -54.75 -17.98 23.52
CA GLY A 5 -53.33 -18.32 23.42
C GLY A 5 -52.50 -17.57 24.46
N ARG A 6 -51.40 -18.19 24.94
CA ARG A 6 -50.47 -17.58 25.89
C ARG A 6 -49.60 -16.55 25.14
N SER A 7 -49.85 -15.27 25.39
CA SER A 7 -48.99 -14.17 24.91
C SER A 7 -47.80 -14.03 25.86
N ILE A 8 -46.58 -13.98 25.33
CA ILE A 8 -45.37 -13.65 26.10
C ILE A 8 -45.34 -12.13 26.26
N ASP A 9 -45.31 -11.65 27.50
CA ASP A 9 -45.39 -10.22 27.83
C ASP A 9 -44.02 -9.52 27.76
N SER A 10 -42.93 -10.22 28.10
CA SER A 10 -41.57 -9.69 27.97
C SER A 10 -40.51 -10.79 28.11
N ILE A 11 -39.35 -10.57 27.47
CA ILE A 11 -38.18 -11.45 27.55
C ILE A 11 -37.05 -10.64 28.21
N VAL A 12 -36.43 -11.19 29.26
CA VAL A 12 -35.32 -10.57 29.98
C VAL A 12 -34.02 -11.27 29.61
N PHE A 13 -33.07 -10.53 29.02
CA PHE A 13 -31.73 -11.02 28.73
C PHE A 13 -30.76 -10.59 29.84
N HIS A 14 -30.05 -11.54 30.43
CA HIS A 14 -28.92 -11.27 31.31
C HIS A 14 -27.63 -11.36 30.48
N ILE A 15 -27.20 -10.23 29.91
CA ILE A 15 -25.94 -10.15 29.17
C ILE A 15 -24.96 -9.32 30.00
N GLU A 16 -24.02 -9.98 30.64
CA GLU A 16 -22.84 -9.28 31.18
C GLU A 16 -21.75 -9.18 30.12
N LYS A 17 -21.16 -7.99 30.01
CA LYS A 17 -20.05 -7.72 29.09
C LYS A 17 -18.84 -8.52 29.56
N LYS A 18 -18.34 -9.46 28.76
CA LYS A 18 -17.06 -10.14 29.05
C LYS A 18 -15.96 -9.09 29.20
N ARG A 19 -15.06 -9.26 30.19
CA ARG A 19 -13.82 -8.47 30.29
C ARG A 19 -13.08 -8.54 28.95
N CYS A 20 -12.96 -7.41 28.26
CA CYS A 20 -11.91 -7.23 27.26
C CYS A 20 -10.62 -7.01 28.06
N ALA A 21 -9.59 -7.81 27.80
CA ALA A 21 -8.28 -7.50 28.35
C ALA A 21 -7.84 -6.15 27.74
N ASP A 22 -7.71 -5.12 28.57
CA ASP A 22 -7.17 -3.80 28.16
C ASP A 22 -5.66 -3.83 27.93
N ASP A 23 -5.04 -5.01 27.87
CA ASP A 23 -3.60 -5.11 27.98
C ASP A 23 -3.01 -5.89 26.81
N ASN A 24 -2.43 -5.13 25.87
CA ASN A 24 -1.53 -5.66 24.85
C ASN A 24 -0.21 -6.21 25.46
N SER A 25 -0.13 -6.40 26.78
CA SER A 25 1.05 -6.86 27.53
C SER A 25 1.56 -8.23 27.10
N TYR A 26 0.73 -9.09 26.51
CA TYR A 26 1.20 -10.37 25.97
C TYR A 26 2.22 -10.20 24.82
N LYS A 27 2.26 -9.03 24.16
CA LYS A 27 3.25 -8.73 23.10
C LYS A 27 4.55 -8.12 23.62
N LEU A 28 4.64 -7.83 24.92
CA LEU A 28 5.77 -7.10 25.50
C LEU A 28 6.94 -8.03 25.86
N GLY A 29 6.66 -9.30 26.19
CA GLY A 29 7.65 -10.30 26.62
C GLY A 29 8.03 -11.37 25.59
N ASP A 30 7.42 -11.35 24.40
CA ASP A 30 7.62 -12.40 23.41
C ASP A 30 8.88 -12.11 22.56
N LYS A 31 9.93 -12.93 22.76
CA LYS A 31 11.23 -12.78 22.08
C LYS A 31 11.10 -12.97 20.57
N ASP A 32 10.19 -13.82 20.12
CA ASP A 32 9.90 -14.03 18.70
C ASP A 32 9.22 -12.81 18.09
N TYR A 33 8.29 -12.17 18.81
CA TYR A 33 7.66 -10.93 18.37
C TYR A 33 8.67 -9.77 18.28
N GLN A 34 9.58 -9.66 19.25
CA GLN A 34 10.65 -8.66 19.24
C GLN A 34 11.67 -8.93 18.12
N ALA A 35 11.99 -10.20 17.85
CA ALA A 35 12.88 -10.62 16.77
C ALA A 35 12.26 -10.40 15.38
N ASP A 36 10.98 -10.76 15.16
CA ASP A 36 10.25 -10.49 13.91
C ASP A 36 10.16 -8.99 13.63
N LYS A 37 9.89 -8.18 14.66
CA LYS A 37 9.83 -6.73 14.53
C LYS A 37 11.20 -6.12 14.20
N LYS A 38 12.29 -6.61 14.82
CA LYS A 38 13.66 -6.20 14.48
C LYS A 38 14.06 -6.65 13.08
N GLN A 39 13.65 -7.84 12.64
CA GLN A 39 13.93 -8.35 11.30
C GLN A 39 13.17 -7.56 10.23
N LYS A 40 11.89 -7.25 10.45
CA LYS A 40 11.11 -6.34 9.59
C LYS A 40 11.79 -4.98 9.48
N SER A 41 12.17 -4.38 10.60
CA SER A 41 12.81 -3.06 10.62
C SER A 41 14.16 -3.03 9.89
N ARG A 42 14.99 -4.08 10.01
CA ARG A 42 16.24 -4.21 9.24
C ARG A 42 15.95 -4.29 7.74
N ASN A 43 15.01 -5.14 7.34
CA ASN A 43 14.63 -5.31 5.95
C ASN A 43 14.01 -4.02 5.36
N GLU A 44 13.28 -3.25 6.16
CA GLU A 44 12.75 -1.94 5.76
C GLU A 44 13.86 -0.91 5.52
N ALA A 45 14.93 -0.92 6.32
CA ALA A 45 16.09 -0.04 6.12
C ALA A 45 16.85 -0.37 4.82
N ASP A 46 17.06 -1.66 4.53
CA ASP A 46 17.68 -2.10 3.27
C ASP A 46 16.82 -1.70 2.06
N LEU A 47 15.51 -1.93 2.14
CA LEU A 47 14.58 -1.54 1.09
C LEU A 47 14.51 -0.03 0.90
N LEU A 48 14.56 0.75 1.99
CA LEU A 48 14.61 2.21 1.92
C LEU A 48 15.87 2.65 1.17
N LYS A 49 17.04 2.10 1.53
CA LYS A 49 18.30 2.43 0.85
C LYS A 49 18.21 2.11 -0.64
N GLN A 50 17.74 0.92 -1.00
CA GLN A 50 17.54 0.52 -2.40
C GLN A 50 16.57 1.46 -3.13
N ALA A 51 15.48 1.86 -2.46
CA ALA A 51 14.52 2.79 -3.01
C ALA A 51 15.19 4.14 -3.30
N MET A 52 15.93 4.70 -2.34
CA MET A 52 16.61 5.98 -2.50
C MET A 52 17.68 5.97 -3.61
N GLU A 53 18.42 4.87 -3.75
CA GLU A 53 19.44 4.68 -4.80
C GLU A 53 18.84 4.34 -6.17
N SER A 54 17.54 4.04 -6.23
CA SER A 54 16.87 3.65 -7.47
C SER A 54 16.77 4.80 -8.48
N LYS A 55 17.03 4.47 -9.75
CA LYS A 55 16.82 5.38 -10.89
C LYS A 55 15.35 5.81 -11.00
N TYR A 56 14.41 4.99 -10.55
CA TYR A 56 12.98 5.30 -10.58
C TYR A 56 12.62 6.42 -9.61
N THR A 57 13.22 6.48 -8.42
CA THR A 57 13.03 7.59 -7.48
C THR A 57 13.46 8.90 -8.11
N ARG A 58 14.60 8.91 -8.79
CA ARG A 58 15.07 10.08 -9.52
C ARG A 58 14.09 10.49 -10.62
N LEU A 59 13.62 9.54 -11.44
CA LEU A 59 12.63 9.83 -12.50
C LEU A 59 11.30 10.37 -11.94
N LEU A 60 10.83 9.83 -10.82
CA LEU A 60 9.62 10.31 -10.16
C LEU A 60 9.79 11.74 -9.65
N SER A 61 10.95 12.07 -9.09
CA SER A 61 11.28 13.44 -8.67
C SER A 61 11.37 14.40 -9.86
N GLU A 62 11.98 13.98 -10.97
CA GLU A 62 12.09 14.77 -12.20
C GLU A 62 10.72 15.08 -12.82
N ASN A 63 9.74 14.18 -12.67
CA ASN A 63 8.36 14.37 -13.11
C ASN A 63 7.46 15.03 -12.05
N PHE A 64 8.02 15.53 -10.94
CA PHE A 64 7.28 16.13 -9.82
C PHE A 64 6.18 15.23 -9.22
N LEU A 65 6.31 13.91 -9.37
CA LEU A 65 5.35 12.93 -8.85
C LEU A 65 5.58 12.64 -7.36
N ILE A 66 6.83 12.76 -6.91
CA ILE A 66 7.23 12.67 -5.51
C ILE A 66 7.97 13.95 -5.11
N GLY A 67 7.74 14.40 -3.88
CA GLY A 67 8.47 15.52 -3.29
C GLY A 67 9.47 15.10 -2.21
N MET A 68 10.19 16.08 -1.66
CA MET A 68 11.12 15.88 -0.55
C MET A 68 10.45 15.20 0.66
N ASN A 69 9.19 15.58 0.96
CA ASN A 69 8.42 15.00 2.06
C ASN A 69 8.15 13.50 1.85
N ASP A 70 7.85 13.09 0.62
CA ASP A 70 7.60 11.69 0.28
C ASP A 70 8.90 10.87 0.32
N ILE A 71 10.02 11.46 -0.11
CA ILE A 71 11.34 10.82 -0.09
C ILE A 71 11.84 10.61 1.34
N MET A 72 11.55 11.56 2.25
CA MET A 72 11.88 11.43 3.67
C MET A 72 10.96 10.44 4.41
N ASP A 73 9.79 10.12 3.85
CA ASP A 73 8.88 9.14 4.44
C ASP A 73 9.31 7.71 4.09
N THR A 74 9.79 6.99 5.11
CA THR A 74 10.24 5.61 4.98
C THR A 74 9.13 4.68 4.49
N ALA A 75 7.89 4.88 4.96
CA ALA A 75 6.77 4.02 4.58
C ALA A 75 6.43 4.17 3.09
N THR A 76 6.42 5.41 2.59
CA THR A 76 6.20 5.71 1.17
C THR A 76 7.31 5.10 0.30
N MET A 77 8.57 5.32 0.64
CA MET A 77 9.71 4.80 -0.15
C MET A 77 9.77 3.27 -0.18
N VAL A 78 9.58 2.61 0.97
CA VAL A 78 9.49 1.14 1.04
C VAL A 78 8.27 0.64 0.25
N GLY A 79 7.16 1.38 0.31
CA GLY A 79 5.96 1.08 -0.47
C GLY A 79 6.20 1.13 -1.98
N LEU A 80 6.93 2.14 -2.45
CA LEU A 80 7.36 2.29 -3.84
C LEU A 80 8.28 1.15 -4.28
N GLN A 81 9.30 0.85 -3.48
CA GLN A 81 10.26 -0.23 -3.75
C GLN A 81 9.58 -1.59 -3.90
N LYS A 82 8.62 -1.92 -3.02
CA LYS A 82 7.95 -3.23 -3.03
C LYS A 82 6.90 -3.36 -4.13
N ASN A 83 6.13 -2.30 -4.38
CA ASN A 83 4.91 -2.41 -5.18
C ASN A 83 4.99 -1.77 -6.56
N VAL A 84 5.81 -0.73 -6.73
CA VAL A 84 5.80 0.11 -7.93
C VAL A 84 7.03 -0.16 -8.79
N TYR A 85 8.22 -0.24 -8.18
CA TYR A 85 9.47 -0.38 -8.95
C TYR A 85 9.56 -1.71 -9.72
N PRO A 86 9.13 -2.86 -9.17
CA PRO A 86 9.07 -4.10 -9.96
C PRO A 86 8.17 -3.97 -11.20
N LEU A 87 7.08 -3.20 -11.11
CA LEU A 87 6.16 -2.97 -12.23
C LEU A 87 6.76 -2.01 -13.27
N TYR A 88 7.60 -1.08 -12.85
CA TYR A 88 8.38 -0.26 -13.78
C TYR A 88 9.53 -1.02 -14.43
N ASP A 89 10.14 -1.97 -13.73
CA ASP A 89 11.07 -2.91 -14.36
C ASP A 89 10.34 -3.72 -15.44
N GLU A 90 9.16 -4.28 -15.17
CA GLU A 90 8.35 -4.95 -16.20
C GLU A 90 8.05 -4.03 -17.40
N LEU A 91 7.61 -2.80 -17.15
CA LEU A 91 7.33 -1.85 -18.24
C LEU A 91 8.58 -1.50 -19.03
N LYS A 92 9.72 -1.36 -18.35
CA LYS A 92 11.03 -1.10 -18.97
C LYS A 92 11.47 -2.26 -19.83
N GLU A 93 11.25 -3.51 -19.42
CA GLU A 93 11.59 -4.67 -20.25
C GLU A 93 10.70 -4.76 -21.51
N LEU A 94 9.45 -4.28 -21.44
CA LEU A 94 8.52 -4.29 -22.59
C LEU A 94 8.73 -3.13 -23.58
N ARG A 95 8.91 -1.90 -23.08
CA ARG A 95 8.92 -0.66 -23.90
C ARG A 95 10.22 0.14 -23.76
N GLY A 96 11.21 -0.38 -23.03
CA GLY A 96 12.40 0.35 -22.67
C GLY A 96 12.14 1.45 -21.64
N LEU A 97 13.20 2.19 -21.32
CA LEU A 97 13.13 3.29 -20.33
C LEU A 97 12.27 4.46 -20.83
N ASN A 98 12.12 4.63 -22.15
CA ASN A 98 11.23 5.64 -22.73
C ASN A 98 9.76 5.34 -22.41
N GLY A 99 9.31 4.09 -22.46
CA GLY A 99 7.94 3.74 -22.09
C GLY A 99 7.59 4.07 -20.64
N VAL A 100 8.56 3.91 -19.73
CA VAL A 100 8.41 4.33 -18.33
C VAL A 100 8.29 5.85 -18.24
N LYS A 101 9.15 6.61 -18.93
CA LYS A 101 9.08 8.08 -18.94
C LYS A 101 7.74 8.59 -19.48
N ASP A 102 7.28 8.04 -20.60
CA ASP A 102 5.99 8.43 -21.21
C ASP A 102 4.82 8.17 -20.27
N HIS A 103 4.81 7.01 -19.59
CA HIS A 103 3.82 6.70 -18.57
C HIS A 103 3.87 7.70 -17.40
N LEU A 104 5.07 7.98 -16.86
CA LEU A 104 5.23 8.92 -15.75
C LEU A 104 4.75 10.32 -16.11
N SER A 105 5.09 10.81 -17.31
CA SER A 105 4.63 12.13 -17.78
C SER A 105 3.11 12.18 -17.95
N TYR A 106 2.49 11.12 -18.46
CA TYR A 106 1.03 11.02 -18.52
C TYR A 106 0.39 11.03 -17.12
N VAL A 107 0.94 10.24 -16.19
CA VAL A 107 0.45 10.15 -14.81
C VAL A 107 0.57 11.48 -14.08
N ALA A 108 1.66 12.21 -14.30
CA ALA A 108 1.88 13.55 -13.74
C ALA A 108 0.85 14.56 -14.26
N SER A 109 0.56 14.53 -15.57
CA SER A 109 -0.48 15.38 -16.17
C SER A 109 -1.88 15.10 -15.63
N LYS A 110 -2.18 13.84 -15.28
CA LYS A 110 -3.48 13.41 -14.74
C LYS A 110 -3.55 13.43 -13.22
N GLN A 111 -2.47 13.82 -12.53
CA GLN A 111 -2.42 13.80 -11.07
C GLN A 111 -3.25 14.94 -10.47
N GLU A 112 -4.34 14.58 -9.81
CA GLU A 112 -5.17 15.52 -9.06
C GLU A 112 -4.61 15.79 -7.64
N ALA A 113 -4.97 16.94 -7.06
CA ALA A 113 -4.42 17.39 -5.78
C ALA A 113 -4.66 16.41 -4.62
N TYR A 114 -5.75 15.64 -4.64
CA TYR A 114 -6.06 14.65 -3.60
C TYR A 114 -5.16 13.40 -3.69
N SER A 115 -4.64 13.07 -4.88
CA SER A 115 -3.77 11.90 -5.12
C SER A 115 -2.37 12.07 -4.52
N LYS A 116 -2.01 13.30 -4.12
CA LYS A 116 -0.73 13.63 -3.48
C LYS A 116 -0.56 13.03 -2.08
N ARG A 117 -1.65 12.65 -1.40
CA ARG A 117 -1.59 12.11 -0.03
C ARG A 117 -1.06 10.67 0.06
N ASN A 118 -1.13 9.89 -1.02
CA ASN A 118 -0.65 8.51 -1.03
C ASN A 118 -0.11 8.16 -2.42
N VAL A 119 1.06 8.71 -2.70
CA VAL A 119 1.70 8.62 -4.02
C VAL A 119 1.98 7.16 -4.39
N ALA A 120 2.46 6.34 -3.45
CA ALA A 120 2.77 4.93 -3.71
C ALA A 120 1.53 4.15 -4.19
N LYS A 121 0.38 4.34 -3.55
CA LYS A 121 -0.88 3.70 -3.96
C LYS A 121 -1.37 4.20 -5.32
N TYR A 122 -1.24 5.50 -5.57
CA TYR A 122 -1.64 6.11 -6.83
C TYR A 122 -0.80 5.58 -8.00
N LEU A 123 0.53 5.60 -7.88
CA LEU A 123 1.44 5.11 -8.91
C LEU A 123 1.25 3.63 -9.18
N LYS A 124 1.10 2.82 -8.12
CA LYS A 124 0.77 1.39 -8.25
C LYS A 124 -0.46 1.17 -9.12
N LYS A 125 -1.57 1.86 -8.81
CA LYS A 125 -2.82 1.71 -9.56
C LYS A 125 -2.67 2.14 -11.02
N ALA A 126 -1.92 3.22 -11.27
CA ALA A 126 -1.68 3.72 -12.62
C ALA A 126 -0.91 2.71 -13.48
N ILE A 127 0.18 2.13 -12.96
CA ILE A 127 0.99 1.17 -13.71
C ILE A 127 0.28 -0.18 -13.89
N GLU A 128 -0.47 -0.65 -12.89
CA GLU A 128 -1.29 -1.88 -12.98
C GLU A 128 -2.34 -1.79 -14.09
N GLN A 129 -2.92 -0.60 -14.30
CA GLN A 129 -3.87 -0.37 -15.40
C GLN A 129 -3.17 -0.24 -16.77
N TYR A 130 -1.95 0.26 -16.79
CA TYR A 130 -1.21 0.52 -18.03
C TYR A 130 -0.51 -0.72 -18.60
N LEU A 131 0.14 -1.53 -17.76
CA LEU A 131 0.84 -2.77 -18.15
C LEU A 131 0.02 -3.72 -19.07
N PRO A 132 -1.24 -4.08 -18.78
CA PRO A 132 -2.00 -4.96 -19.66
C PRO A 132 -2.29 -4.33 -21.03
N THR A 133 -2.43 -3.00 -21.09
CA THR A 133 -2.63 -2.27 -22.35
C THR A 133 -1.38 -2.34 -23.21
N VAL A 134 -0.21 -2.15 -22.60
CA VAL A 134 1.09 -2.26 -23.27
C VAL A 134 1.32 -3.69 -23.78
N LYS A 135 1.09 -4.71 -22.94
CA LYS A 135 1.27 -6.12 -23.30
C LYS A 135 0.38 -6.54 -24.49
N ARG A 136 -0.83 -5.99 -24.62
CA ARG A 136 -1.74 -6.26 -25.76
C ARG A 136 -1.31 -5.61 -27.06
N GLN A 137 -0.69 -4.43 -27.00
CA GLN A 137 -0.24 -3.71 -28.19
C GLN A 137 1.00 -4.35 -28.84
N ASP A 138 1.79 -5.12 -28.09
CA ASP A 138 2.97 -5.83 -28.61
C ASP A 138 2.60 -7.16 -29.32
N LEU A 139 1.37 -7.62 -29.14
CA LEU A 139 0.81 -8.85 -29.74
C LEU A 139 0.11 -8.59 -31.09
N SER A 140 0.09 -7.36 -31.58
CA SER A 140 -0.55 -6.95 -32.84
C SER A 140 0.46 -6.44 -33.84
#